data_AF-A0ABD3ABX9-F1
#
_entry.id   AF-A0ABD3ABX9-F1
#
_cell.length_a   1.000
_cell.length_b   1.000
_cell.length_c   1.000
_cell.angle_alpha   90.00
_cell.angle_beta   90.00
_cell.angle_gamma   90.00
#
_symmetry.space_group_name_H-M   'P 1'
#
loop_
_entity.id
_entity.type
_entity.pdbx_description
1 polymer ?
#
loop_
_entity_poly.entity_id
_entity_poly.type
_entity_poly.pdbx_seq_one_letter_code
_entity_poly.pdbx_strand_id
1 'polypeptide(L)'
;MPIEEGEAGISKLELCPRELLKRICFHDAVNCATALLEGETGIAIEFNAPSCVFYPLHRAARNLSVGLIELFLQHGARPSLCCHDDTFIFHKMDALTVALDAIANHEYFNDWNPKKSIIKLIYILCLLEMRVPLRNIQLLALNSEDEEVKVICSHIVREGRLIELAALLMVALKKLMTPVMVSGISVPMIEPCMIRQLHAVIDEEFKLMGCSSDGKLVRLCKLNKSVLLSASRMLNVFQKSDNIQIRAGE
;
A
#
# COMPACT_ATOMS: atom_id res chain seq x y z
N MET A 1 -59.46 29.98 -20.50
CA MET A 1 -58.79 29.54 -19.25
C MET A 1 -57.91 28.37 -19.62
N PRO A 2 -56.59 28.57 -19.75
CA PRO A 2 -55.65 27.48 -19.98
C PRO A 2 -55.36 26.78 -18.64
N ILE A 3 -55.30 25.45 -18.68
CA ILE A 3 -54.89 24.61 -17.56
C ILE A 3 -53.37 24.51 -17.66
N GLU A 4 -52.68 25.21 -16.77
CA GLU A 4 -51.27 24.97 -16.43
C GLU A 4 -51.22 23.85 -15.39
N GLU A 5 -50.69 22.69 -15.78
CA GLU A 5 -50.15 21.67 -14.87
C GLU A 5 -49.08 20.91 -15.66
N GLY A 6 -47.84 20.75 -15.24
CA GLY A 6 -47.10 21.18 -14.08
C GLY A 6 -45.70 20.64 -14.33
N GLU A 7 -44.68 21.50 -14.38
CA GLU A 7 -43.29 21.06 -14.41
C GLU A 7 -43.04 20.28 -13.13
N ALA A 8 -42.96 18.95 -13.25
CA ALA A 8 -42.47 18.08 -12.22
C ALA A 8 -41.00 18.44 -11.99
N GLY A 9 -40.79 19.38 -11.06
CA GLY A 9 -39.49 19.76 -10.57
C GLY A 9 -38.74 18.49 -10.17
N ILE A 10 -37.66 18.21 -10.90
CA ILE A 10 -36.65 17.27 -10.48
C ILE A 10 -36.14 17.83 -9.15
N SER A 11 -36.64 17.28 -8.06
CA SER A 11 -36.25 17.63 -6.72
C SER A 11 -34.72 17.57 -6.66
N LYS A 12 -34.14 18.72 -6.30
CA LYS A 12 -32.72 18.91 -6.06
C LYS A 12 -32.30 17.90 -5.01
N LEU A 13 -31.87 16.71 -5.44
CA LEU A 13 -31.23 15.75 -4.56
C LEU A 13 -29.98 16.46 -4.05
N GLU A 14 -30.05 17.04 -2.85
CA GLU A 14 -28.87 17.37 -2.07
C GLU A 14 -28.14 16.04 -1.81
N LEU A 15 -27.29 15.65 -2.77
CA LEU A 15 -26.45 14.49 -2.63
C LEU A 15 -25.48 14.80 -1.49
N CYS A 16 -25.57 14.03 -0.41
CA CYS A 16 -24.62 14.13 0.68
C CYS A 16 -23.19 14.08 0.11
N PRO A 17 -22.30 15.03 0.48
CA PRO A 17 -20.93 15.09 -0.04
C PRO A 17 -20.18 13.76 0.02
N ARG A 18 -20.50 12.94 1.03
CA ARG A 18 -19.98 11.58 1.20
C ARG A 18 -20.38 10.61 0.08
N GLU A 19 -21.67 10.56 -0.27
CA GLU A 19 -22.16 9.64 -1.30
C GLU A 19 -21.68 10.08 -2.69
N LEU A 20 -21.55 11.40 -2.90
CA LEU A 20 -20.92 11.96 -4.09
C LEU A 20 -19.46 11.52 -4.21
N LEU A 21 -18.65 11.71 -3.16
CA LEU A 21 -17.25 11.29 -3.15
C LEU A 21 -17.07 9.79 -3.33
N LYS A 22 -17.97 8.98 -2.75
CA LYS A 22 -17.98 7.53 -2.97
C LYS A 22 -18.17 7.17 -4.44
N ARG A 23 -19.11 7.82 -5.13
CA ARG A 23 -19.35 7.63 -6.56
C ARG A 23 -18.17 8.11 -7.41
N ILE A 24 -17.60 9.26 -7.06
CA ILE A 24 -16.40 9.79 -7.69
C ILE A 24 -15.25 8.78 -7.60
N CYS A 25 -14.98 8.25 -6.41
CA CYS A 25 -13.92 7.25 -6.22
C CYS A 25 -14.24 5.94 -6.95
N PHE A 26 -15.50 5.51 -6.96
CA PHE A 26 -15.92 4.27 -7.61
C PHE A 26 -15.78 4.34 -9.14
N HIS A 27 -16.05 5.50 -9.75
CA HIS A 27 -15.99 5.70 -11.20
C HIS A 27 -14.67 6.31 -11.69
N ASP A 28 -13.69 6.49 -10.81
CA ASP A 28 -12.44 7.20 -11.13
C ASP A 28 -12.68 8.57 -11.79
N ALA A 29 -13.70 9.29 -11.30
CA ALA A 29 -14.20 10.50 -11.93
C ALA A 29 -13.36 11.73 -11.55
N VAL A 30 -12.10 11.78 -12.00
CA VAL A 30 -11.13 12.83 -11.64
C VAL A 30 -11.68 14.24 -11.91
N ASN A 31 -12.28 14.49 -13.07
CA ASN A 31 -12.83 15.81 -13.40
C ASN A 31 -13.96 16.23 -12.44
N CYS A 32 -14.80 15.29 -12.00
CA CYS A 32 -15.83 15.57 -11.01
C CYS A 32 -15.22 15.85 -9.63
N ALA A 33 -14.15 15.14 -9.27
CA ALA A 33 -13.41 15.41 -8.04
C ALA A 33 -12.77 16.80 -8.07
N THR A 34 -12.18 17.21 -9.20
CA THR A 34 -11.57 18.52 -9.40
C THR A 34 -12.61 19.64 -9.24
N ALA A 35 -13.71 19.58 -9.99
CA ALA A 35 -14.79 20.58 -9.88
C ALA A 35 -15.36 20.68 -8.46
N LEU A 36 -15.45 19.54 -7.76
CA LEU A 36 -15.91 19.49 -6.38
C LEU A 36 -14.93 20.15 -5.40
N LEU A 37 -13.62 19.94 -5.57
CA LEU A 37 -12.57 20.46 -4.68
C LEU A 37 -12.18 21.91 -4.96
N GLU A 38 -12.29 22.36 -6.21
CA GLU A 38 -12.05 23.75 -6.61
C GLU A 38 -13.23 24.69 -6.26
N GLY A 39 -14.29 24.14 -5.65
CA GLY A 39 -15.40 24.93 -5.13
C GLY A 39 -16.47 25.28 -6.16
N GLU A 40 -16.41 24.74 -7.38
CA GLU A 40 -17.43 24.97 -8.42
C GLU A 40 -18.82 24.50 -8.01
N THR A 41 -18.89 23.55 -7.06
CA THR A 41 -20.12 22.98 -6.53
C THR A 41 -20.65 23.69 -5.28
N GLY A 42 -19.85 24.57 -4.66
CA GLY A 42 -20.15 25.19 -3.36
C GLY A 42 -20.11 24.23 -2.16
N ILE A 43 -19.67 22.99 -2.34
CA ILE A 43 -19.57 21.96 -1.29
C ILE A 43 -18.15 21.94 -0.71
N ALA A 44 -18.00 22.15 0.60
CA ALA A 44 -16.73 21.99 1.28
C ALA A 44 -16.48 20.52 1.66
N ILE A 45 -15.29 20.00 1.31
CA ILE A 45 -14.84 18.67 1.73
C ILE A 45 -13.76 18.79 2.78
N GLU A 46 -13.93 18.07 3.89
CA GLU A 46 -12.90 17.86 4.88
C GLU A 46 -12.32 16.45 4.75
N PHE A 47 -11.06 16.34 4.30
CA PHE A 47 -10.39 15.05 4.09
C PHE A 47 -9.98 14.34 5.37
N ASN A 48 -9.69 15.10 6.43
CA ASN A 48 -9.00 14.61 7.63
C ASN A 48 -9.91 14.57 8.87
N ALA A 49 -11.22 14.77 8.71
CA ALA A 49 -12.17 14.77 9.82
C ALA A 49 -12.17 13.40 10.55
N PRO A 50 -11.92 13.34 11.87
CA PRO A 50 -11.89 12.09 12.64
C PRO A 50 -13.23 11.33 12.64
N SER A 51 -14.34 12.04 12.41
CA SER A 51 -15.69 11.50 12.31
C SER A 51 -16.07 11.05 10.89
N CYS A 52 -15.19 11.25 9.90
CA CYS A 52 -15.49 10.89 8.54
C CYS A 52 -15.35 9.38 8.37
N VAL A 53 -16.48 8.68 8.40
CA VAL A 53 -16.65 7.26 8.02
C VAL A 53 -16.37 7.02 6.52
N PHE A 54 -15.65 7.93 5.87
CA PHE A 54 -15.30 7.88 4.48
C PHE A 54 -13.88 8.40 4.32
N TYR A 55 -13.02 7.54 3.80
CA TYR A 55 -11.61 7.78 3.61
C TYR A 55 -11.35 7.84 2.10
N PRO A 56 -11.47 9.03 1.46
CA PRO A 56 -11.41 9.16 0.00
C PRO A 56 -10.07 8.67 -0.54
N LEU A 57 -8.98 8.99 0.17
CA LEU A 57 -7.63 8.57 -0.21
C LEU A 57 -7.46 7.05 -0.16
N HIS A 58 -8.01 6.36 0.85
CA HIS A 58 -8.01 4.88 0.92
C HIS A 58 -8.83 4.26 -0.20
N ARG A 59 -9.97 4.86 -0.56
CA ARG A 59 -10.78 4.39 -1.70
C ARG A 59 -10.04 4.57 -3.02
N ALA A 60 -9.41 5.72 -3.24
CA ALA A 60 -8.57 5.95 -4.41
C ALA A 60 -7.37 4.98 -4.45
N ALA A 61 -6.72 4.74 -3.31
CA ALA A 61 -5.64 3.78 -3.16
C ALA A 61 -6.09 2.35 -3.49
N ARG A 62 -7.26 1.91 -3.00
CA ARG A 62 -7.82 0.59 -3.28
C ARG A 62 -8.08 0.37 -4.77
N ASN A 63 -8.50 1.42 -5.46
CA ASN A 63 -8.80 1.43 -6.88
C ASN A 63 -7.57 1.71 -7.75
N LEU A 64 -6.40 1.98 -7.13
CA LEU A 64 -5.16 2.35 -7.83
C LEU A 64 -5.37 3.53 -8.80
N SER A 65 -6.17 4.52 -8.38
CA SER A 65 -6.43 5.75 -9.15
C SER A 65 -5.35 6.79 -8.90
N VAL A 66 -4.45 6.95 -9.88
CA VAL A 66 -3.36 7.94 -9.79
C VAL A 66 -3.93 9.36 -9.74
N GLY A 67 -4.91 9.66 -10.59
CA GLY A 67 -5.48 11.00 -10.67
C GLY A 67 -6.17 11.44 -9.38
N LEU A 68 -6.95 10.55 -8.75
CA LEU A 68 -7.60 10.88 -7.48
C LEU A 68 -6.59 10.93 -6.33
N ILE A 69 -5.59 10.05 -6.29
CA ILE A 69 -4.55 10.12 -5.26
C ILE A 69 -3.76 11.44 -5.36
N GLU A 70 -3.28 11.81 -6.55
CA GLU A 70 -2.56 13.07 -6.75
C GLU A 70 -3.42 14.27 -6.35
N LEU A 71 -4.67 14.30 -6.80
CA LEU A 71 -5.61 15.39 -6.51
C LEU A 71 -5.90 15.50 -5.00
N PHE A 72 -6.18 14.40 -4.31
CA PHE A 72 -6.48 14.41 -2.88
C PHE A 72 -5.27 14.81 -2.04
N LEU A 73 -4.07 14.33 -2.39
CA LEU A 73 -2.82 14.74 -1.72
C LEU A 73 -2.57 16.25 -1.91
N GLN A 74 -2.77 16.79 -3.12
CA GLN A 74 -2.65 18.23 -3.40
C GLN A 74 -3.61 19.08 -2.57
N HIS A 75 -4.79 18.54 -2.25
CA HIS A 75 -5.80 19.20 -1.41
C HIS A 75 -5.68 18.85 0.09
N GLY A 76 -4.51 18.34 0.52
CA GLY A 76 -4.18 18.18 1.94
C GLY A 76 -4.66 16.89 2.59
N ALA A 77 -5.06 15.87 1.82
CA ALA A 77 -5.32 14.54 2.36
C ALA A 77 -4.02 13.94 2.92
N ARG A 78 -4.09 13.39 4.15
CA ARG A 78 -2.93 12.77 4.80
C ARG A 78 -2.88 11.27 4.50
N PRO A 79 -1.79 10.74 3.90
CA PRO A 79 -1.69 9.31 3.59
C PRO A 79 -1.58 8.43 4.84
N SER A 80 -1.08 8.98 5.95
CA SER A 80 -0.85 8.27 7.21
C SER A 80 -2.09 8.11 8.10
N LEU A 81 -3.20 8.74 7.74
CA LEU A 81 -4.45 8.62 8.50
C LEU A 81 -4.93 7.16 8.44
N CYS A 82 -5.05 6.51 9.59
CA CYS A 82 -5.62 5.17 9.67
C CYS A 82 -7.15 5.22 9.64
N CYS A 83 -7.76 4.22 9.01
CA CYS A 83 -9.20 4.01 9.13
C CYS A 83 -9.53 3.46 10.53
N HIS A 84 -10.28 4.20 11.34
CA HIS A 84 -10.65 3.79 12.70
C HIS A 84 -12.05 3.17 12.79
N ASP A 85 -12.71 2.95 11.66
CA ASP A 85 -14.01 2.29 11.60
C ASP A 85 -13.83 0.76 11.62
N ASP A 86 -14.20 0.14 12.75
CA ASP A 86 -14.16 -1.31 12.98
C ASP A 86 -15.02 -2.10 11.96
N THR A 87 -15.98 -1.46 11.30
CA THR A 87 -16.85 -2.11 10.31
C THR A 87 -16.29 -2.09 8.89
N PHE A 88 -15.18 -1.38 8.68
CA PHE A 88 -14.63 -1.16 7.36
C PHE A 88 -13.48 -2.12 7.05
N ILE A 89 -13.38 -2.53 5.78
CA ILE A 89 -12.31 -3.41 5.29
C ILE A 89 -10.89 -2.82 5.43
N PHE A 90 -10.77 -1.52 5.69
CA PHE A 90 -9.50 -0.83 5.86
C PHE A 90 -9.15 -0.58 7.33
N HIS A 91 -9.89 -1.17 8.28
CA HIS A 91 -9.66 -0.92 9.70
C HIS A 91 -8.18 -1.04 10.08
N LYS A 92 -7.64 0.02 10.71
CA LYS A 92 -6.22 0.21 11.08
C LYS A 92 -5.23 0.21 9.92
N MET A 93 -5.68 0.48 8.70
CA MET A 93 -4.82 0.65 7.53
C MET A 93 -4.74 2.11 7.14
N ASP A 94 -3.53 2.56 6.82
CA ASP A 94 -3.25 3.79 6.10
C ASP A 94 -3.44 3.60 4.59
N ALA A 95 -3.38 4.68 3.81
CA ALA A 95 -3.62 4.62 2.37
C ALA A 95 -2.54 3.81 1.61
N LEU A 96 -1.28 3.86 2.05
CA LEU A 96 -0.17 3.12 1.44
C LEU A 96 -0.37 1.61 1.62
N THR A 97 -0.75 1.17 2.83
CA THR A 97 -1.06 -0.22 3.13
C THR A 97 -2.24 -0.71 2.28
N VAL A 98 -3.26 0.12 2.06
CA VAL A 98 -4.39 -0.22 1.17
C VAL A 98 -3.95 -0.36 -0.30
N ALA A 99 -3.09 0.52 -0.81
CA ALA A 99 -2.56 0.40 -2.18
C ALA A 99 -1.67 -0.85 -2.35
N LEU A 100 -0.89 -1.20 -1.32
CA LEU A 100 -0.06 -2.40 -1.30
C LEU A 100 -0.92 -3.68 -1.30
N ASP A 101 -2.02 -3.71 -0.53
CA ASP A 101 -2.99 -4.80 -0.61
C ASP A 101 -3.65 -4.86 -2.00
N ALA A 102 -4.01 -3.73 -2.59
CA ALA A 102 -4.62 -3.67 -3.91
C ALA A 102 -3.71 -4.24 -5.02
N ILE A 103 -2.41 -3.88 -5.03
CA ILE A 103 -1.46 -4.42 -6.02
C ILE A 103 -1.21 -5.92 -5.81
N ALA A 104 -1.20 -6.41 -4.57
CA ALA A 104 -1.00 -7.83 -4.27
C ALA A 104 -2.15 -8.71 -4.79
N ASN A 105 -3.36 -8.13 -4.84
CA ASN A 105 -4.56 -8.76 -5.38
C ASN A 105 -4.78 -8.47 -6.88
N HIS A 106 -3.80 -7.90 -7.58
CA HIS A 106 -3.90 -7.64 -9.02
C HIS A 106 -3.87 -8.96 -9.82
N GLU A 107 -4.62 -9.02 -10.92
CA GLU A 107 -4.84 -10.26 -11.69
C GLU A 107 -3.55 -10.94 -12.19
N TYR A 108 -2.51 -10.17 -12.49
CA TYR A 108 -1.18 -10.68 -12.85
C TYR A 108 -0.53 -11.57 -11.78
N PHE A 109 -0.96 -11.46 -10.53
CA PHE A 109 -0.46 -12.27 -9.41
C PHE A 109 -1.34 -13.47 -9.06
N ASN A 110 -2.46 -13.70 -9.74
CA ASN A 110 -3.36 -14.84 -9.47
C ASN A 110 -2.62 -16.19 -9.50
N ASP A 111 -1.67 -16.34 -10.41
CA ASP A 111 -0.85 -17.55 -10.53
C ASP A 111 0.46 -17.48 -9.73
N TRP A 112 0.76 -16.37 -9.06
CA TRP A 112 2.00 -16.23 -8.32
C TRP A 112 1.86 -16.72 -6.88
N ASN A 113 2.90 -17.38 -6.37
CA ASN A 113 2.97 -17.76 -4.96
C ASN A 113 4.43 -17.84 -4.51
N PRO A 114 4.71 -17.84 -3.18
CA PRO A 114 6.08 -17.82 -2.66
C PRO A 114 6.97 -19.01 -3.03
N LYS A 115 6.44 -20.10 -3.61
CA LYS A 115 7.25 -21.21 -4.14
C LYS A 115 7.81 -20.92 -5.53
N LYS A 116 7.28 -19.91 -6.22
CA LYS A 116 7.78 -19.46 -7.54
C LYS A 116 8.96 -18.50 -7.35
N SER A 117 9.75 -18.34 -8.42
CA SER A 117 10.94 -17.49 -8.39
C SER A 117 10.60 -16.02 -8.11
N ILE A 118 11.39 -15.38 -7.23
CA ILE A 118 11.35 -13.92 -7.01
C ILE A 118 11.68 -13.12 -8.28
N ILE A 119 12.45 -13.70 -9.21
CA ILE A 119 12.73 -13.05 -10.50
C ILE A 119 11.45 -12.95 -11.34
N LYS A 120 10.56 -13.96 -11.26
CA LYS A 120 9.25 -13.89 -11.92
C LYS A 120 8.38 -12.79 -11.31
N LEU A 121 8.41 -12.62 -9.99
CA LEU A 121 7.70 -11.54 -9.30
C LEU A 121 8.19 -10.17 -9.80
N ILE A 122 9.51 -9.95 -9.78
CA ILE A 122 10.11 -8.70 -10.26
C ILE A 122 9.77 -8.45 -11.74
N TYR A 123 9.84 -9.49 -12.57
CA TYR A 123 9.47 -9.40 -13.98
C TYR A 123 8.01 -8.95 -14.18
N ILE A 124 7.06 -9.52 -13.42
CA ILE A 124 5.65 -9.10 -13.47
C ILE A 124 5.52 -7.62 -13.09
N LEU A 125 6.19 -7.18 -12.02
CA LEU A 125 6.15 -5.77 -11.60
C LEU A 125 6.79 -4.82 -12.62
N CYS A 126 7.67 -5.30 -13.49
CA CYS A 126 8.26 -4.50 -14.57
C CYS A 126 7.39 -4.40 -15.83
N LEU A 127 6.23 -5.08 -15.89
CA LEU A 127 5.30 -4.96 -17.02
C LEU A 127 4.75 -3.53 -17.13
N LEU A 128 4.38 -3.12 -18.34
CA LEU A 128 3.92 -1.75 -18.62
C LEU A 128 2.64 -1.42 -17.84
N GLU A 129 1.77 -2.41 -17.69
CA GLU A 129 0.49 -2.35 -16.99
C GLU A 129 0.69 -2.13 -15.48
N MET A 130 1.85 -2.52 -14.93
CA MET A 130 2.19 -2.30 -13.52
C MET A 130 2.70 -0.89 -13.23
N ARG A 131 2.97 -0.06 -14.26
CA ARG A 131 3.44 1.33 -14.06
C ARG A 131 2.46 2.18 -13.26
N VAL A 132 1.16 2.08 -13.56
CA VAL A 132 0.11 2.85 -12.88
C VAL A 132 -0.03 2.39 -11.42
N PRO A 133 -0.21 1.10 -11.10
CA PRO A 133 -0.18 0.60 -9.73
C PRO A 133 1.06 1.03 -8.94
N LEU A 134 2.26 0.87 -9.51
CA LEU A 134 3.50 1.27 -8.85
C LEU A 134 3.58 2.79 -8.63
N ARG A 135 3.09 3.60 -9.57
CA ARG A 135 3.03 5.06 -9.42
C ARG A 135 2.15 5.47 -8.24
N ASN A 136 1.02 4.80 -8.02
CA ASN A 136 0.17 5.06 -6.85
C ASN A 136 0.91 4.82 -5.53
N ILE A 137 1.58 3.66 -5.42
CA ILE A 137 2.35 3.29 -4.23
C ILE A 137 3.50 4.29 -4.03
N GLN A 138 4.16 4.69 -5.11
CA GLN A 138 5.21 5.71 -5.08
C GLN A 138 4.70 7.04 -4.53
N LEU A 139 3.57 7.54 -5.03
CA LEU A 139 2.98 8.80 -4.57
C LEU A 139 2.66 8.77 -3.08
N LEU A 140 2.02 7.70 -2.62
CA LEU A 140 1.69 7.53 -1.20
C LEU A 140 2.95 7.45 -0.34
N ALA A 141 3.91 6.61 -0.73
CA ALA A 141 5.16 6.46 0.02
C ALA A 141 6.00 7.76 0.05
N LEU A 142 5.98 8.56 -1.01
CA LEU A 142 6.64 9.87 -1.06
C LEU A 142 6.01 10.87 -0.09
N ASN A 143 4.69 10.85 0.03
CA ASN A 143 3.92 11.77 0.88
C ASN A 143 3.73 11.26 2.33
N SER A 144 4.14 10.03 2.64
CA SER A 144 4.23 9.51 4.00
C SER A 144 5.59 9.82 4.64
N GLU A 145 5.63 9.86 5.98
CA GLU A 145 6.88 10.01 6.71
C GLU A 145 7.75 8.75 6.58
N ASP A 146 9.08 8.91 6.61
CA ASP A 146 10.00 7.78 6.44
C ASP A 146 9.82 6.71 7.51
N GLU A 147 9.54 7.10 8.76
CA GLU A 147 9.30 6.16 9.86
C GLU A 147 8.01 5.37 9.68
N GLU A 148 6.95 5.96 9.11
CA GLU A 148 5.71 5.26 8.79
C GLU A 148 5.95 4.19 7.71
N VAL A 149 6.66 4.56 6.64
CA VAL A 149 7.01 3.63 5.54
C VAL A 149 7.85 2.46 6.06
N LYS A 150 8.80 2.73 6.97
CA LYS A 150 9.62 1.70 7.65
C LYS A 150 8.79 0.77 8.54
N VAL A 151 7.82 1.31 9.28
CA VAL A 151 6.88 0.52 10.09
C VAL A 151 6.04 -0.38 9.19
N ILE A 152 5.47 0.13 8.11
CA ILE A 152 4.69 -0.65 7.13
C ILE A 152 5.56 -1.77 6.53
N CYS A 153 6.79 -1.46 6.12
CA CYS A 153 7.73 -2.45 5.60
C CYS A 153 8.01 -3.57 6.61
N SER A 154 8.17 -3.23 7.90
CA SER A 154 8.42 -4.22 8.94
C SER A 154 7.23 -5.17 9.15
N HIS A 155 6.00 -4.66 9.04
CA HIS A 155 4.80 -5.49 9.08
C HIS A 155 4.73 -6.44 7.89
N ILE A 156 5.00 -5.95 6.68
CA ILE A 156 5.04 -6.73 5.44
C ILE A 156 6.08 -7.86 5.54
N VAL A 157 7.29 -7.57 6.03
CA VAL A 157 8.35 -8.57 6.23
C VAL A 157 7.92 -9.64 7.23
N ARG A 158 7.34 -9.22 8.37
CA ARG A 158 6.87 -10.14 9.42
C ARG A 158 5.76 -11.07 8.92
N GLU A 159 4.88 -10.57 8.06
CA GLU A 159 3.76 -11.33 7.48
C GLU A 159 4.16 -12.14 6.24
N GLY A 160 5.39 -11.97 5.73
CA GLY A 160 5.88 -12.69 4.56
C GLY A 160 5.22 -12.26 3.25
N ARG A 161 4.73 -11.03 3.18
CA ARG A 161 3.97 -10.47 2.06
C ARG A 161 4.90 -10.00 0.93
N LEU A 162 5.35 -10.97 0.13
CA LEU A 162 6.42 -10.77 -0.86
C LEU A 162 6.07 -9.83 -2.01
N ILE A 163 4.81 -9.79 -2.46
CA ILE A 163 4.40 -8.91 -3.58
C ILE A 163 4.47 -7.46 -3.13
N GLU A 164 3.89 -7.17 -1.97
CA GLU A 164 3.91 -5.85 -1.35
C GLU A 164 5.33 -5.41 -1.02
N LEU A 165 6.16 -6.32 -0.50
CA LEU A 165 7.58 -6.02 -0.25
C LEU A 165 8.31 -5.65 -1.54
N ALA A 166 8.10 -6.41 -2.61
CA ALA A 166 8.72 -6.14 -3.91
C ALA A 166 8.29 -4.79 -4.48
N ALA A 167 6.98 -4.51 -4.46
CA ALA A 167 6.42 -3.25 -4.94
C ALA A 167 6.96 -2.06 -4.14
N LEU A 168 6.99 -2.17 -2.80
CA LEU A 168 7.51 -1.10 -1.94
C LEU A 168 9.01 -0.89 -2.14
N LEU A 169 9.80 -1.96 -2.26
CA LEU A 169 11.23 -1.86 -2.58
C LEU A 169 11.45 -1.19 -3.95
N MET A 170 10.63 -1.46 -4.96
CA MET A 170 10.77 -0.82 -6.28
C MET A 170 10.61 0.69 -6.25
N VAL A 171 9.73 1.22 -5.39
CA VAL A 171 9.33 2.63 -5.43
C VAL A 171 9.87 3.47 -4.28
N ALA A 172 10.27 2.83 -3.17
CA ALA A 172 10.67 3.49 -1.94
C ALA A 172 12.01 2.97 -1.38
N LEU A 173 12.84 2.29 -2.19
CA LEU A 173 14.15 1.75 -1.74
C LEU A 173 14.97 2.77 -0.96
N LYS A 174 15.08 4.01 -1.46
CA LYS A 174 15.90 5.05 -0.83
C LYS A 174 15.42 5.38 0.59
N LYS A 175 14.11 5.59 0.79
CA LYS A 175 13.51 5.84 2.12
C LYS A 175 13.75 4.67 3.07
N LEU A 176 13.72 3.45 2.54
CA LEU A 176 13.91 2.21 3.29
C LEU A 176 15.37 1.90 3.63
N MET A 177 16.30 2.46 2.85
CA MET A 177 17.73 2.32 3.03
C MET A 177 18.35 3.46 3.85
N THR A 178 17.56 4.48 4.22
CA THR A 178 18.05 5.51 5.15
C THR A 178 18.40 4.84 6.48
N PRO A 179 19.65 4.99 6.94
CA PRO A 179 20.07 4.31 8.15
C PRO A 179 19.31 4.83 9.36
N VAL A 180 18.88 3.90 10.21
CA VAL A 180 18.31 4.23 11.51
C VAL A 180 19.40 4.04 12.56
N MET A 181 19.48 4.97 13.51
CA MET A 181 20.38 4.86 14.65
C MET A 181 19.83 3.80 15.61
N VAL A 182 20.42 2.61 15.61
CA VAL A 182 20.12 1.57 16.61
C VAL A 182 21.34 1.41 17.50
N SER A 183 21.20 1.78 18.78
CA SER A 183 22.27 1.65 19.78
C SER A 183 23.60 2.33 19.38
N GLY A 184 23.52 3.45 18.66
CA GLY A 184 24.69 4.20 18.19
C GLY A 184 25.31 3.68 16.89
N ILE A 185 24.74 2.65 16.26
CA ILE A 185 25.21 2.09 14.98
C ILE A 185 24.20 2.45 13.89
N SER A 186 24.73 2.94 12.77
CA SER A 186 23.99 3.23 11.53
C SER A 186 23.76 1.92 10.77
N VAL A 187 22.52 1.43 10.71
CA VAL A 187 22.18 0.22 9.95
C VAL A 187 20.97 0.51 9.04
N PRO A 188 20.99 0.09 7.75
CA PRO A 188 19.79 0.15 6.90
C PRO A 188 18.65 -0.64 7.56
N MET A 189 17.49 0.00 7.77
CA MET A 189 16.46 -0.48 8.70
C MET A 189 15.89 -1.88 8.38
N ILE A 190 15.84 -2.25 7.09
CA ILE A 190 15.22 -3.51 6.65
C ILE A 190 16.09 -4.74 6.97
N GLU A 191 17.43 -4.63 6.90
CA GLU A 191 18.32 -5.77 7.11
C GLU A 191 18.21 -6.35 8.52
N PRO A 192 18.31 -5.55 9.61
CA PRO A 192 18.10 -6.02 10.97
C PRO A 192 16.70 -6.62 11.18
N CYS A 193 15.67 -6.04 10.55
CA CYS A 193 14.31 -6.55 10.62
C CYS A 193 14.23 -7.98 10.04
N MET A 194 14.75 -8.19 8.83
CA MET A 194 14.78 -9.51 8.19
C MET A 194 15.62 -10.52 8.97
N ILE A 195 16.80 -10.13 9.46
CA ILE A 195 17.67 -11.00 10.27
C ILE A 195 16.96 -11.45 11.55
N ARG A 196 16.32 -10.51 12.26
CA ARG A 196 15.58 -10.81 13.49
C ARG A 196 14.44 -11.81 13.23
N GLN A 197 13.66 -11.60 12.17
CA GLN A 197 12.58 -12.52 11.80
C GLN A 197 13.13 -13.90 11.43
N LEU A 198 14.23 -13.96 10.69
CA LEU A 198 14.84 -15.23 10.30
C LEU A 198 15.36 -16.01 11.52
N HIS A 199 16.02 -15.33 12.47
CA HIS A 199 16.45 -15.95 13.73
C HIS A 199 15.26 -16.48 14.53
N ALA A 200 14.17 -15.70 14.66
CA ALA A 200 12.99 -16.14 15.40
C ALA A 200 12.38 -17.42 14.82
N VAL A 201 12.28 -17.51 13.48
CA VAL A 201 11.77 -18.71 12.81
C VAL A 201 12.72 -19.89 12.95
N ILE A 202 14.04 -19.67 12.89
CA ILE A 202 15.04 -20.74 13.12
C ILE A 202 14.94 -21.28 14.54
N ASP A 203 14.85 -20.41 15.54
CA ASP A 203 14.71 -20.80 16.94
C ASP A 203 13.40 -21.58 17.19
N GLU A 204 12.31 -21.16 16.54
CA GLU A 204 11.03 -21.88 16.57
C GLU A 204 11.13 -23.26 15.91
N GLU A 205 11.83 -23.37 14.77
CA GLU A 205 12.08 -24.65 14.08
C GLU A 205 12.82 -25.62 15.02
N PHE A 206 13.88 -25.15 15.68
CA PHE A 206 14.66 -25.95 16.63
C PHE A 206 13.82 -26.43 17.81
N LYS A 207 12.99 -25.56 18.40
CA LYS A 207 12.07 -25.93 19.48
C LYS A 207 11.08 -27.01 19.04
N LEU A 208 10.50 -26.86 17.86
CA LEU A 208 9.54 -27.83 17.31
C LEU A 208 10.20 -29.18 16.95
N MET A 209 11.47 -29.21 16.58
CA MET A 209 12.19 -30.48 16.35
C MET A 209 12.50 -31.24 17.65
N GLY A 210 12.69 -30.53 18.77
CA GLY A 210 12.99 -31.13 20.08
C GLY A 210 11.77 -31.64 20.85
N CYS A 211 10.57 -31.14 20.53
CA CYS A 211 9.31 -31.64 21.09
C CYS A 211 8.65 -32.61 20.10
N SER A 212 7.86 -33.58 20.57
CA SER A 212 7.04 -34.48 19.74
C SER A 212 5.91 -33.71 19.03
N SER A 213 6.29 -32.85 18.10
CA SER A 213 5.48 -31.74 17.60
C SER A 213 4.59 -32.14 16.43
N ASP A 214 3.48 -31.40 16.28
CA ASP A 214 2.60 -31.49 15.12
C ASP A 214 3.38 -31.20 13.83
N GLY A 215 3.41 -32.18 12.92
CA GLY A 215 4.07 -32.06 11.62
C GLY A 215 3.56 -30.88 10.78
N LYS A 216 2.35 -30.36 11.04
CA LYS A 216 1.84 -29.12 10.42
C LYS A 216 2.62 -27.88 10.85
N LEU A 217 2.94 -27.73 12.13
CA LEU A 217 3.69 -26.58 12.65
C LEU A 217 5.11 -26.54 12.09
N VAL A 218 5.77 -27.70 12.02
CA VAL A 218 7.11 -27.82 11.40
C VAL A 218 7.06 -27.40 9.92
N ARG A 219 6.03 -27.79 9.18
CA ARG A 219 5.86 -27.40 7.76
C ARG A 219 5.63 -25.89 7.61
N LEU A 220 4.81 -25.29 8.47
CA LEU A 220 4.56 -23.85 8.46
C LEU A 220 5.84 -23.05 8.76
N CYS A 221 6.60 -23.48 9.76
CA CYS A 221 7.89 -22.88 10.12
C CYS A 221 8.88 -22.91 8.93
N LYS A 222 9.00 -24.07 8.25
CA LYS A 222 9.82 -24.22 7.04
C LYS A 222 9.35 -23.31 5.89
N LEU A 223 8.05 -23.15 5.73
CA LEU A 223 7.49 -22.23 4.72
C LEU A 223 7.87 -20.77 5.05
N ASN A 224 7.65 -20.33 6.29
CA ASN A 224 8.00 -18.97 6.73
C ASN A 224 9.49 -18.68 6.55
N LYS A 225 10.36 -19.64 6.89
CA LYS A 225 11.80 -19.56 6.64
C LYS A 225 12.12 -19.37 5.16
N SER A 226 11.49 -20.14 4.28
CA SER A 226 11.67 -20.02 2.83
C SER A 226 11.22 -18.65 2.30
N VAL A 227 10.12 -18.11 2.84
CA VAL A 227 9.60 -16.79 2.49
C VAL A 227 10.60 -15.70 2.90
N LEU A 228 11.11 -15.74 4.12
CA LEU A 228 12.10 -14.77 4.61
C LEU A 228 13.42 -14.82 3.84
N LEU A 229 13.90 -16.02 3.47
CA LEU A 229 15.06 -16.17 2.60
C LEU A 229 14.81 -15.57 1.21
N SER A 230 13.59 -15.67 0.69
CA SER A 230 13.20 -15.07 -0.58
C SER A 230 13.16 -13.54 -0.49
N ALA A 231 12.63 -12.99 0.60
CA ALA A 231 12.66 -11.56 0.90
C ALA A 231 14.11 -11.03 0.97
N SER A 232 15.00 -11.74 1.66
CA SER A 232 16.42 -11.37 1.77
C SER A 232 17.12 -11.38 0.40
N ARG A 233 16.88 -12.40 -0.42
CA ARG A 233 17.42 -12.45 -1.80
C ARG A 233 16.90 -11.29 -2.64
N MET A 234 15.62 -10.95 -2.49
CA MET A 234 15.00 -9.85 -3.22
C MET A 234 15.60 -8.50 -2.83
N LEU A 235 15.79 -8.22 -1.53
CA LEU A 235 16.48 -7.00 -1.09
C LEU A 235 17.88 -6.89 -1.70
N ASN A 236 18.65 -7.99 -1.69
CA ASN A 236 19.98 -8.04 -2.29
C ASN A 236 19.97 -7.69 -3.80
N VAL A 237 18.93 -8.13 -4.54
CA VAL A 237 18.77 -7.78 -5.96
C VAL A 237 18.58 -6.27 -6.11
N PHE A 238 17.67 -5.66 -5.34
CA PHE A 238 17.38 -4.24 -5.40
C PHE A 238 18.57 -3.35 -4.99
N GLN A 239 19.30 -3.75 -3.94
CA GLN A 239 20.51 -3.05 -3.49
C GLN A 239 21.60 -3.05 -4.57
N LYS A 240 21.79 -4.17 -5.28
CA LYS A 240 22.79 -4.26 -6.35
C LYS A 240 22.41 -3.41 -7.56
N SER A 241 21.12 -3.33 -7.91
CA SER A 241 20.67 -2.50 -9.04
C SER A 241 20.82 -0.99 -8.79
N ASP A 242 20.57 -0.51 -7.57
CA ASP A 242 20.70 0.92 -7.24
C ASP A 242 22.18 1.35 -7.29
N ASN A 243 23.09 0.50 -6.81
CA ASN A 243 24.54 0.73 -6.92
C ASN A 243 25.05 0.78 -8.38
N ILE A 244 24.39 0.10 -9.32
CA ILE A 244 24.75 0.14 -10.74
C ILE A 244 24.28 1.44 -11.37
N GLN A 245 23.11 1.96 -11.01
CA GLN A 245 22.61 3.25 -11.51
C GLN A 245 23.44 4.43 -11.02
N ILE A 246 23.96 4.39 -9.79
CA ILE A 246 24.87 5.43 -9.26
C ILE A 246 26.19 5.48 -10.05
N ARG A 247 26.78 4.32 -10.37
CA ARG A 247 28.06 4.24 -11.10
C ARG A 247 27.99 4.54 -12.59
N ALA A 248 26.80 4.48 -13.19
CA ALA A 248 26.59 4.79 -14.61
C ALA A 248 26.29 6.28 -14.87
N GLY A 249 26.13 7.08 -13.79
CA GLY A 249 25.91 8.53 -13.84
C GLY A 249 27.11 9.37 -13.41
N GLU A 250 28.26 8.74 -13.16
CA GLU A 250 29.58 9.36 -12.96
C GLU A 250 30.42 9.23 -14.24
#